data_AF-A0A9Q0TFS8-F1
#
_entry.id   AF-A0A9Q0TFS8-F1
#
_cell.length_a   1.000
_cell.length_b   1.000
_cell.length_c   1.000
_cell.angle_alpha   90.00
_cell.angle_beta   90.00
_cell.angle_gamma   90.00
#
_symmetry.space_group_name_H-M   'P 1'
#
loop_
_entity.id
_entity.type
_entity.pdbx_description
1 polymer ?
#
loop_
_entity_poly.entity_id
_entity_poly.type
_entity_poly.pdbx_seq_one_letter_code
_entity_poly.pdbx_strand_id
1 'polypeptide(L)' 'MGKVHGSLARAGKVRGQTPKVAKQDKKKKPRGRAHKRMQYNRRFVTAGFEGLEEEAAKAPF' A
#
# COMPACT_ATOMS: atom_id res chain seq x y z
N MET A 1 -14.15 39.49 14.59
CA MET A 1 -14.66 38.54 13.58
C MET A 1 -13.59 38.37 12.49
N GLY A 2 -12.86 37.25 12.53
CA GLY A 2 -11.78 36.97 11.59
C GLY A 2 -12.30 36.50 10.23
N LYS A 3 -11.44 36.58 9.20
CA LYS A 3 -11.76 36.16 7.84
C LYS A 3 -12.06 34.67 7.82
N VAL A 4 -13.35 34.32 7.77
CA VAL A 4 -13.86 32.93 7.83
C VAL A 4 -13.52 32.13 6.57
N HIS A 5 -13.24 32.82 5.45
CA HIS A 5 -13.08 32.22 4.13
C HIS A 5 -11.67 32.50 3.58
N GLY A 6 -10.93 31.42 3.33
CA GLY A 6 -9.61 31.47 2.71
C GLY A 6 -9.66 31.41 1.18
N SER A 7 -8.51 31.55 0.52
CA SER A 7 -8.44 31.45 -0.95
C SER A 7 -8.60 30.01 -1.44
N LEU A 8 -9.45 29.79 -2.44
CA LEU A 8 -9.57 28.51 -3.14
C LEU A 8 -8.43 28.25 -4.15
N ALA A 9 -7.57 29.23 -4.40
CA ALA A 9 -6.53 29.20 -5.43
C ALA A 9 -5.50 28.07 -5.30
N ARG A 10 -5.37 27.45 -4.11
CA ARG A 10 -4.43 26.34 -3.86
C ARG A 10 -5.09 24.95 -3.92
N ALA A 11 -6.35 24.87 -4.31
CA ALA A 11 -7.04 23.60 -4.45
C ALA A 11 -6.29 22.68 -5.42
N GLY A 12 -6.01 21.45 -5.00
CA GLY A 12 -5.36 20.44 -5.86
C GLY A 12 -3.84 20.62 -6.10
N LYS A 13 -3.18 21.67 -5.58
CA LYS A 13 -1.74 21.94 -5.78
C LYS A 13 -0.87 20.69 -5.60
N VAL A 14 -1.07 19.96 -4.50
CA VAL A 14 -0.23 18.80 -4.14
C VAL A 14 -0.42 17.63 -5.11
N ARG A 15 -1.65 17.40 -5.56
CA ARG A 15 -1.95 16.30 -6.50
C ARG A 15 -1.49 16.62 -7.92
N GLY A 16 -1.48 17.89 -8.33
CA GLY A 16 -0.95 18.33 -9.62
C GLY A 16 0.58 18.41 -9.66
N GLN A 17 1.22 18.67 -8.52
CA GLN A 17 2.69 18.74 -8.42
C GLN A 17 3.35 17.36 -8.46
N THR A 18 2.68 16.30 -7.99
CA THR A 18 3.28 14.97 -7.91
C THR A 18 3.30 14.28 -9.29
N PRO A 19 4.44 13.68 -9.69
CA PRO A 19 4.52 12.96 -10.96
C PRO A 19 3.54 11.80 -10.96
N LYS A 20 2.81 11.63 -12.08
CA LYS A 20 1.82 10.56 -12.19
C LYS A 20 2.52 9.22 -12.42
N VAL A 21 2.64 8.42 -11.35
CA VAL A 21 3.18 7.05 -11.46
C VAL A 21 2.06 6.09 -11.86
N ALA A 22 2.30 5.33 -12.94
CA ALA A 22 1.41 4.27 -13.38
C ALA A 22 1.44 3.09 -12.40
N LYS A 23 0.35 2.33 -12.32
CA LYS A 23 0.33 1.12 -11.50
C LYS A 23 1.22 0.07 -12.16
N GLN A 24 2.11 -0.54 -11.39
CA GLN A 24 2.88 -1.69 -11.85
C GLN A 24 1.96 -2.89 -12.07
N ASP A 25 2.26 -3.66 -13.12
CA ASP A 25 1.60 -4.93 -13.38
C ASP A 25 1.97 -5.95 -12.31
N LYS A 26 0.95 -6.52 -11.67
CA LYS A 26 1.11 -7.50 -10.59
C LYS A 26 0.25 -8.71 -10.89
N LYS A 27 0.77 -9.90 -10.57
CA LYS A 27 0.03 -11.15 -10.67
C LYS A 27 -1.28 -11.04 -9.89
N LYS A 28 -2.37 -11.50 -10.51
CA LYS A 28 -3.70 -11.47 -9.90
C LYS A 28 -3.70 -12.34 -8.64
N LYS A 29 -4.06 -11.74 -7.50
CA LYS A 29 -4.26 -12.51 -6.27
C LYS A 29 -5.46 -13.44 -6.43
N PRO A 30 -5.39 -14.69 -5.95
CA PRO A 30 -6.54 -15.57 -5.94
C PRO A 30 -7.66 -14.95 -5.10
N ARG A 31 -8.92 -15.27 -5.43
CA ARG A 31 -10.10 -14.77 -4.71
C ARG A 31 -10.77 -15.91 -3.93
N GLY A 32 -11.61 -15.55 -2.95
CA GLY A 32 -12.43 -16.51 -2.20
C GLY A 32 -11.62 -17.48 -1.35
N ARG A 33 -11.97 -18.77 -1.42
CA ARG A 33 -11.36 -19.82 -0.58
C ARG A 33 -9.86 -19.96 -0.76
N ALA A 34 -9.37 -19.83 -1.99
CA ALA A 34 -7.94 -19.90 -2.29
C ALA A 34 -7.15 -18.78 -1.61
N HIS A 35 -7.72 -17.57 -1.51
CA HIS A 35 -7.11 -16.47 -0.78
C HIS A 35 -7.06 -16.74 0.73
N LYS A 36 -8.15 -17.27 1.30
CA LYS A 36 -8.21 -17.63 2.73
C LYS A 36 -7.19 -18.72 3.09
N ARG A 37 -6.99 -19.72 2.22
CA ARG A 37 -5.94 -20.75 2.39
C ARG A 37 -4.54 -20.13 2.38
N MET A 38 -4.26 -19.26 1.42
CA MET A 38 -2.97 -18.55 1.35
C MET A 38 -2.73 -17.71 2.61
N GLN A 39 -3.74 -16.98 3.10
CA GLN A 39 -3.64 -16.17 4.32
C GLN A 39 -3.40 -17.01 5.58
N TYR A 40 -4.10 -18.14 5.72
CA TYR A 40 -3.92 -19.06 6.85
C TYR A 40 -2.51 -19.64 6.84
N ASN A 41 -2.07 -20.16 5.69
CA ASN A 41 -0.73 -20.70 5.54
C ASN A 41 0.33 -19.65 5.89
N ARG A 42 0.24 -18.44 5.32
CA ARG A 42 1.19 -17.34 5.57
C ARG A 42 1.25 -16.91 7.04
N ARG A 43 0.12 -16.87 7.74
CA ARG A 43 0.04 -16.31 9.11
C ARG A 43 0.31 -17.32 10.20
N PHE A 44 -0.08 -18.57 10.01
CA PHE A 44 -0.14 -19.55 11.10
C PHE A 44 0.67 -20.81 10.82
N VAL A 45 0.93 -21.15 9.55
CA VAL A 45 1.63 -22.41 9.19
C VAL A 45 3.09 -22.14 8.83
N THR A 46 3.37 -21.14 7.99
CA THR A 46 4.72 -20.82 7.50
C THR A 46 5.41 -19.70 8.28
N ALA A 47 4.68 -18.97 9.13
CA ALA A 47 5.23 -17.88 9.95
C ALA A 47 6.25 -18.33 11.01
N GLY A 48 6.38 -19.64 11.27
CA GLY A 48 7.39 -20.20 12.17
C GLY A 48 8.70 -20.64 11.51
N PHE A 49 8.81 -20.63 10.17
CA PHE A 49 10.00 -21.12 9.46
C PHE A 49 10.63 -20.12 8.48
N GLU A 50 9.89 -19.14 7.97
CA GLU A 50 10.39 -18.23 6.93
C GLU A 50 10.02 -16.77 7.23
N GLY A 51 10.17 -16.37 8.51
CA GLY A 51 10.01 -14.98 8.95
C GLY A 51 11.21 -14.06 8.63
N LEU A 52 12.22 -14.52 7.88
CA LEU A 52 13.50 -13.81 7.73
C LEU A 52 13.90 -13.42 6.30
N GLU A 53 13.05 -13.58 5.27
CA GLU A 53 13.42 -13.15 3.91
C GLU A 53 12.57 -12.02 3.32
N GLU A 54 11.37 -11.73 3.82
CA GLU A 54 10.56 -10.63 3.28
C GLU A 54 10.59 -9.34 4.13
N GLU A 55 10.98 -9.41 5.41
CA GLU A 55 11.05 -8.23 6.29
C GLU A 55 12.41 -7.51 6.21
N ALA A 56 13.49 -8.20 5.83
CA ALA A 56 14.80 -7.59 5.59
C ALA A 56 14.87 -6.76 4.28
N ALA A 57 13.96 -7.00 3.33
CA ALA A 57 13.91 -6.25 2.07
C ALA A 57 13.14 -4.91 2.18
N LYS A 58 12.65 -4.54 3.36
CA LYS A 58 11.86 -3.32 3.56
C LYS A 58 12.49 -2.31 4.52
N ALA A 59 13.80 -2.25 4.52
CA ALA A 59 14.52 -1.04 4.85
C ALA A 59 15.57 -0.76 3.79
N PRO A 60 15.31 0.20 2.88
CA PRO A 60 16.40 0.94 2.29
C PRO A 60 16.19 2.44 2.58
N PHE A 61 16.67 2.85 3.76
CA PHE A 61 16.51 4.19 4.37
C PHE A 61 15.06 4.59 4.74
#